data_AF-A0A920GU86-F1
#
_entry.id   AF-A0A920GU86-F1
#
_cell.length_a   1.000
_cell.length_b   1.000
_cell.length_c   1.000
_cell.angle_alpha   90.00
_cell.angle_beta   90.00
_cell.angle_gamma   90.00
#
_symmetry.space_group_name_H-M   'P 1'
#
loop_
_entity.id
_entity.type
_entity.pdbx_description
1 polymer ?
#
loop_
_entity_poly.entity_id
_entity_poly.type
_entity_poly.pdbx_seq_one_letter_code
_entity_poly.pdbx_strand_id
1 'polypeptide(L)'
;MEGGSKVRMNLDKFKNPRKLLNAWEAQALATLTSKGLPNSFKAVSELIKDESKDSETITAAEILFWGRVWRQSKTKEEVVTSWNHLLRLIKHNNYQSIASFEEGKKSMEGLSERVDLPVKERILELLSEGLEPEEIIMRGFSFEKVTEALKNDS
;
A
#
# COMPACT_ATOMS: atom_id res chain seq x y z
N MET A 1 -12.58 48.22 -0.43
CA MET A 1 -12.21 47.53 -1.67
C MET A 1 -11.20 46.47 -1.31
N GLU A 2 -11.58 45.24 -1.57
CA GLU A 2 -10.88 44.01 -1.22
C GLU A 2 -9.57 43.87 -2.01
N GLY A 3 -8.55 43.37 -1.35
CA GLY A 3 -7.28 42.99 -1.98
C GLY A 3 -6.58 41.87 -1.22
N GLY A 4 -7.36 41.00 -0.57
CA GLY A 4 -6.83 39.78 0.01
C GLY A 4 -6.41 38.85 -1.12
N SER A 5 -5.12 38.86 -1.47
CA SER A 5 -4.53 37.77 -2.25
C SER A 5 -4.68 36.49 -1.45
N LYS A 6 -5.82 35.81 -1.64
CA LYS A 6 -5.95 34.38 -1.40
C LYS A 6 -4.92 33.76 -2.31
N VAL A 7 -3.76 33.42 -1.75
CA VAL A 7 -2.90 32.37 -2.29
C VAL A 7 -3.85 31.19 -2.51
N ARG A 8 -4.27 30.99 -3.76
CA ARG A 8 -4.99 29.80 -4.15
C ARG A 8 -4.00 28.68 -3.87
N MET A 9 -4.16 28.00 -2.74
CA MET A 9 -3.52 26.71 -2.50
C MET A 9 -3.79 25.90 -3.76
N ASN A 10 -2.73 25.58 -4.50
CA ASN A 10 -2.84 24.77 -5.68
C ASN A 10 -3.09 23.34 -5.19
N LEU A 11 -4.38 23.00 -5.00
CA LEU A 11 -4.87 21.71 -4.49
C LEU A 11 -4.48 20.55 -5.43
N ASP A 12 -4.01 20.81 -6.66
CA ASP A 12 -3.54 19.76 -7.59
C ASP A 12 -2.20 19.12 -7.18
N LYS A 13 -1.55 19.62 -6.11
CA LYS A 13 -0.32 19.03 -5.54
C LYS A 13 -0.55 17.84 -4.61
N PHE A 14 -1.78 17.37 -4.38
CA PHE A 14 -2.09 16.19 -3.55
C PHE A 14 -1.78 14.87 -4.28
N LYS A 15 -0.51 14.74 -4.65
CA LYS A 15 0.10 13.70 -5.48
C LYS A 15 -0.40 12.31 -5.07
N ASN A 16 -1.15 11.68 -5.97
CA ASN A 16 -1.35 10.24 -6.13
C ASN A 16 -0.70 9.37 -5.03
N PRO A 17 -1.48 8.70 -4.15
CA PRO A 17 -0.96 7.84 -3.07
C PRO A 17 0.10 6.84 -3.51
N ARG A 18 0.04 6.33 -4.74
CA ARG A 18 1.07 5.42 -5.28
C ARG A 18 2.43 6.12 -5.41
N LYS A 19 2.46 7.38 -5.86
CA LYS A 19 3.71 8.15 -5.96
C LYS A 19 4.28 8.46 -4.58
N LEU A 20 3.43 8.70 -3.59
CA LEU A 20 3.86 8.90 -2.20
C LEU A 20 4.40 7.60 -1.60
N LEU A 21 3.70 6.48 -1.81
CA LEU A 21 4.16 5.18 -1.37
C LEU A 21 5.52 4.82 -1.98
N ASN A 22 5.70 5.02 -3.28
CA ASN A 22 6.98 4.78 -3.96
C ASN A 22 8.13 5.58 -3.34
N ALA A 23 7.88 6.82 -2.89
CA ALA A 23 8.90 7.63 -2.24
C ALA A 23 9.32 7.04 -0.87
N TRP A 24 8.34 6.63 -0.05
CA TRP A 24 8.62 5.99 1.24
C TRP A 24 9.31 4.63 1.09
N GLU A 25 8.91 3.85 0.08
CA GLU A 25 9.54 2.56 -0.21
C GLU A 25 10.95 2.69 -0.75
N ALA A 26 11.24 3.71 -1.57
CA ALA A 26 12.59 3.98 -2.04
C ALA A 26 13.53 4.29 -0.87
N GLN A 27 13.07 5.08 0.10
CA GLN A 27 13.81 5.32 1.34
C GLN A 27 13.99 4.02 2.16
N ALA A 28 12.97 3.14 2.19
CA ALA A 28 13.00 1.90 2.98
C ALA A 28 14.02 0.93 2.43
N LEU A 29 13.98 0.81 1.11
CA LEU A 29 14.88 0.00 0.35
C LEU A 29 16.32 0.48 0.54
N ALA A 30 16.57 1.79 0.50
CA ALA A 30 17.88 2.36 0.74
C ALA A 30 18.39 2.04 2.16
N THR A 31 17.53 2.16 3.18
CA THR A 31 17.87 1.83 4.58
C THR A 31 18.22 0.34 4.75
N LEU A 32 17.43 -0.58 4.21
CA LEU A 32 17.76 -2.01 4.31
C LEU A 32 19.03 -2.34 3.52
N THR A 33 19.19 -1.76 2.33
CA THR A 33 20.36 -2.02 1.47
C THR A 33 21.66 -1.51 2.09
N SER A 34 21.66 -0.33 2.71
CA SER A 34 22.86 0.22 3.37
C SER A 34 23.32 -0.62 4.56
N LYS A 35 22.38 -1.37 5.18
CA LYS A 35 22.63 -2.31 6.28
C LYS A 35 22.89 -3.76 5.80
N GLY A 36 22.90 -4.00 4.49
CA GLY A 36 23.11 -5.35 3.92
C GLY A 36 21.95 -6.32 4.20
N LEU A 37 20.73 -5.81 4.42
CA LEU A 37 19.57 -6.60 4.79
C LEU A 37 18.69 -6.96 3.58
N PRO A 38 18.05 -8.14 3.59
CA PRO A 38 17.16 -8.57 2.52
C PRO A 38 15.83 -7.79 2.50
N ASN A 39 15.20 -7.72 1.33
CA ASN A 39 13.95 -6.96 1.10
C ASN A 39 12.82 -7.78 0.47
N SER A 40 12.98 -9.11 0.35
CA SER A 40 11.91 -9.99 -0.13
C SER A 40 10.73 -9.97 0.85
N PHE A 41 9.51 -10.26 0.38
CA PHE A 41 8.32 -10.17 1.24
C PHE A 41 8.44 -11.02 2.51
N LYS A 42 8.92 -12.27 2.36
CA LYS A 42 9.18 -13.17 3.48
C LYS A 42 10.22 -12.58 4.43
N ALA A 43 11.34 -12.09 3.88
CA ALA A 43 12.43 -11.57 4.70
C ALA A 43 12.03 -10.31 5.47
N VAL A 44 11.30 -9.36 4.86
CA VAL A 44 10.79 -8.21 5.61
C VAL A 44 9.78 -8.62 6.69
N SER A 45 8.97 -9.66 6.45
CA SER A 45 8.06 -10.20 7.47
C SER A 45 8.78 -10.81 8.68
N GLU A 46 9.97 -11.38 8.46
CA GLU A 46 10.83 -11.93 9.51
C GLU A 46 11.56 -10.82 10.26
N LEU A 47 12.08 -9.80 9.55
CA LEU A 47 12.72 -8.62 10.16
C LEU A 47 11.78 -7.85 11.10
N ILE A 48 10.49 -7.73 10.76
CA ILE A 48 9.49 -7.06 11.61
C ILE A 48 9.32 -7.77 12.96
N LYS A 49 9.53 -9.09 13.01
CA LYS A 49 9.37 -9.91 14.22
C LYS A 49 10.66 -10.06 15.02
N ASP A 50 11.78 -9.55 14.50
CA ASP A 50 13.08 -9.68 15.12
C ASP A 50 13.34 -8.49 16.06
N GLU A 51 13.03 -8.68 17.34
CA GLU A 51 13.21 -7.68 18.40
C GLU A 51 14.68 -7.28 18.63
N SER A 52 15.64 -8.00 18.05
CA SER A 52 17.06 -7.63 18.10
C SER A 52 17.44 -6.51 17.11
N LYS A 53 16.55 -6.19 16.14
CA LYS A 53 16.79 -5.14 15.16
C LYS A 53 16.54 -3.76 15.73
N ASP A 54 17.30 -2.79 15.23
CA ASP A 54 17.09 -1.39 15.56
C ASP A 54 15.77 -0.87 14.98
N SER A 55 15.21 0.17 15.61
CA SER A 55 13.89 0.73 15.25
C SER A 55 13.80 1.24 13.82
N GLU A 56 14.91 1.71 13.24
CA GLU A 56 14.95 2.19 11.86
C GLU A 56 14.85 1.01 10.87
N THR A 57 15.53 -0.10 11.16
CA THR A 57 15.42 -1.35 10.39
C THR A 57 13.99 -1.91 10.44
N ILE A 58 13.38 -1.97 11.63
CA ILE A 58 12.00 -2.44 11.80
C ILE A 58 11.05 -1.55 11.01
N THR A 59 11.17 -0.23 11.15
CA THR A 59 10.34 0.74 10.42
C THR A 59 10.45 0.58 8.90
N ALA A 60 11.67 0.43 8.37
CA ALA A 60 11.88 0.21 6.93
C ALA A 60 11.25 -1.11 6.44
N ALA A 61 11.38 -2.19 7.22
CA ALA A 61 10.75 -3.47 6.89
C ALA A 61 9.21 -3.37 6.93
N GLU A 62 8.64 -2.69 7.93
CA GLU A 62 7.20 -2.45 8.04
C GLU A 62 6.66 -1.62 6.87
N ILE A 63 7.37 -0.58 6.43
CA ILE A 63 6.96 0.23 5.27
C ILE A 63 6.92 -0.60 4.00
N LEU A 64 7.93 -1.43 3.73
CA LEU A 64 7.93 -2.32 2.55
C LEU A 64 6.85 -3.39 2.63
N PHE A 65 6.62 -3.95 3.83
CA PHE A 65 5.58 -4.94 4.06
C PHE A 65 4.20 -4.35 3.81
N TRP A 66 3.84 -3.26 4.51
CA TRP A 66 2.52 -2.63 4.37
C TRP A 66 2.31 -1.98 3.02
N GLY A 67 3.36 -1.48 2.37
CA GLY A 67 3.29 -1.00 0.99
C GLY A 67 2.99 -2.11 -0.01
N ARG A 68 3.55 -3.31 0.20
CA ARG A 68 3.20 -4.50 -0.60
C ARG A 68 1.78 -4.97 -0.32
N VAL A 69 1.36 -5.03 0.94
CA VAL A 69 -0.02 -5.35 1.33
C VAL A 69 -0.97 -4.37 0.66
N TRP A 70 -0.70 -3.05 0.73
CA TRP A 70 -1.53 -2.02 0.12
C TRP A 70 -1.70 -2.19 -1.38
N ARG A 71 -0.64 -2.53 -2.12
CA ARG A 71 -0.70 -2.83 -3.56
C ARG A 71 -1.46 -4.13 -3.88
N GLN A 72 -1.48 -5.08 -2.94
CA GLN A 72 -2.16 -6.36 -3.07
C GLN A 72 -3.59 -6.34 -2.51
N SER A 73 -3.99 -5.25 -1.85
CA SER A 73 -5.32 -5.06 -1.27
C SER A 73 -6.40 -5.14 -2.34
N LYS A 74 -7.49 -5.82 -2.01
CA LYS A 74 -8.65 -6.07 -2.88
C LYS A 74 -9.91 -5.43 -2.33
N THR A 75 -9.94 -5.16 -1.03
CA THR A 75 -11.05 -4.48 -0.37
C THR A 75 -10.66 -3.07 0.05
N LYS A 76 -11.68 -2.22 0.25
CA LYS A 76 -11.47 -0.87 0.77
C LYS A 76 -10.88 -0.93 2.18
N GLU A 77 -11.31 -1.92 2.96
CA GLU A 77 -10.88 -2.16 4.34
C GLU A 77 -9.39 -2.51 4.40
N GLU A 78 -8.90 -3.36 3.49
CA GLU A 78 -7.48 -3.70 3.36
C GLU A 78 -6.64 -2.49 2.94
N VAL A 79 -7.13 -1.70 1.98
CA VAL A 79 -6.50 -0.44 1.55
C VAL A 79 -6.41 0.54 2.72
N VAL A 80 -7.50 0.76 3.45
CA VAL A 80 -7.54 1.68 4.61
C VAL A 80 -6.64 1.18 5.73
N THR A 81 -6.67 -0.12 6.04
CA THR A 81 -5.88 -0.71 7.12
C THR A 81 -4.39 -0.57 6.83
N SER A 82 -3.94 -1.04 5.67
CA SER A 82 -2.53 -0.95 5.27
C SER A 82 -2.05 0.51 5.15
N TRP A 83 -2.90 1.42 4.65
CA TRP A 83 -2.56 2.84 4.61
C TRP A 83 -2.46 3.49 6.00
N ASN A 84 -3.34 3.12 6.93
CA ASN A 84 -3.27 3.61 8.31
C ASN A 84 -2.01 3.13 9.03
N HIS A 85 -1.57 1.89 8.77
CA HIS A 85 -0.29 1.40 9.26
C HIS A 85 0.88 2.25 8.70
N LEU A 86 0.91 2.48 7.38
CA LEU A 86 1.91 3.35 6.75
C LEU A 86 1.91 4.76 7.37
N LEU A 87 0.75 5.40 7.50
CA LEU A 87 0.64 6.73 8.10
C LEU A 87 1.14 6.78 9.55
N ARG A 88 0.86 5.74 10.35
CA ARG A 88 1.37 5.65 11.73
C ARG A 88 2.90 5.60 11.76
N LEU A 89 3.51 4.80 10.87
CA LEU A 89 4.97 4.68 10.79
C LEU A 89 5.62 6.01 10.42
N ILE A 90 5.06 6.73 9.45
CA ILE A 90 5.58 8.03 9.00
C ILE A 90 5.34 9.14 10.04
N LYS A 91 4.26 9.06 10.83
CA LYS A 91 3.97 10.02 11.90
C LYS A 91 4.94 9.93 13.06
N HIS A 92 5.33 8.71 13.44
CA HIS A 92 6.07 8.44 14.66
C HIS A 92 7.57 8.23 14.44
N ASN A 93 8.04 8.31 13.19
CA ASN A 93 9.46 8.20 12.85
C ASN A 93 9.91 9.42 12.03
N ASN A 94 11.21 9.76 12.12
CA ASN A 94 11.86 10.75 11.25
C ASN A 94 12.04 10.24 9.80
N TYR A 95 11.06 9.49 9.30
CA TYR A 95 11.01 8.91 7.97
C TYR A 95 10.65 9.96 6.90
N GLN A 96 11.17 11.18 7.07
CA GLN A 96 10.82 12.36 6.29
C GLN A 96 12.08 12.93 5.65
N SER A 97 12.30 12.56 4.39
CA SER A 97 13.13 13.37 3.50
C SER A 97 12.51 13.56 2.11
N ILE A 98 11.61 12.66 1.67
CA ILE A 98 11.03 12.70 0.31
C ILE A 98 9.50 12.95 0.29
N ALA A 99 8.75 12.46 1.29
CA ALA A 99 7.32 12.68 1.43
C ALA A 99 6.90 12.68 2.91
N SER A 100 6.03 13.62 3.29
CA SER A 100 5.61 13.88 4.68
C SER A 100 4.31 13.19 5.07
N PHE A 101 4.08 13.06 6.38
CA PHE A 101 2.83 12.55 6.94
C PHE A 101 1.59 13.34 6.46
N GLU A 102 1.69 14.66 6.42
CA GLU A 102 0.59 15.54 5.99
C GLU A 102 0.24 15.36 4.51
N GLU A 103 1.23 15.10 3.65
CA GLU A 103 1.01 14.73 2.25
C GLU A 103 0.30 13.37 2.13
N GLY A 104 0.71 12.40 2.97
CA GLY A 104 0.06 11.09 3.07
C GLY A 104 -1.41 11.18 3.46
N LYS A 105 -1.74 11.96 4.50
CA LYS A 105 -3.12 12.15 4.97
C LYS A 105 -4.00 12.77 3.88
N LYS A 106 -3.51 13.84 3.24
CA LYS A 106 -4.26 14.55 2.19
C LYS A 106 -4.43 13.74 0.91
N SER A 107 -3.49 12.84 0.60
CA SER A 107 -3.60 12.01 -0.62
C SER A 107 -4.77 11.03 -0.63
N MET A 108 -5.35 10.74 0.54
CA MET A 108 -6.56 9.93 0.68
C MET A 108 -7.83 10.76 0.81
N GLU A 109 -7.73 12.09 0.97
CA GLU A 109 -8.88 12.99 1.01
C GLU A 109 -9.46 13.12 -0.41
N GLY A 110 -10.68 12.63 -0.63
CA GLY A 110 -11.36 12.69 -1.93
C GLY A 110 -11.20 11.45 -2.82
N LEU A 111 -10.50 10.40 -2.37
CA LEU A 111 -10.56 9.08 -3.02
C LEU A 111 -11.91 8.41 -2.73
N SER A 112 -12.89 8.63 -3.61
CA SER A 112 -14.10 7.81 -3.71
C SER A 112 -13.91 6.56 -4.57
N GLU A 113 -12.82 6.50 -5.34
CA GLU A 113 -12.64 5.51 -6.40
C GLU A 113 -11.69 4.38 -6.01
N ARG A 114 -12.24 3.17 -6.13
CA ARG A 114 -11.56 1.89 -6.12
C ARG A 114 -10.35 1.91 -7.05
N VAL A 115 -9.29 1.22 -6.65
CA VAL A 115 -8.24 0.81 -7.58
C VAL A 115 -8.79 -0.36 -8.40
N ASP A 116 -9.53 -0.06 -9.47
CA ASP A 116 -10.16 -1.04 -10.34
C ASP A 116 -9.13 -1.70 -11.28
N LEU A 117 -8.65 -2.89 -10.91
CA LEU A 117 -8.67 -3.99 -11.87
C LEU A 117 -10.07 -4.61 -11.76
N PRO A 118 -10.80 -4.87 -12.86
CA PRO A 118 -12.07 -5.57 -12.76
C PRO A 118 -11.86 -6.86 -11.98
N VAL A 119 -12.57 -7.03 -10.87
CA VAL A 119 -12.43 -8.17 -9.94
C VAL A 119 -12.37 -9.52 -10.68
N LYS A 120 -13.09 -9.62 -11.80
CA LYS A 120 -13.09 -10.75 -12.72
C LYS A 120 -11.70 -11.05 -13.32
N GLU A 121 -11.01 -10.06 -13.88
CA GLU A 121 -9.71 -10.26 -14.55
C GLU A 121 -8.66 -10.80 -13.58
N ARG A 122 -8.67 -10.32 -12.33
CA ARG A 122 -7.73 -10.81 -11.32
C ARG A 122 -8.07 -12.22 -10.83
N ILE A 123 -9.35 -12.59 -10.79
CA ILE A 123 -9.75 -13.98 -10.48
C ILE A 123 -9.29 -14.92 -11.60
N LEU A 124 -9.45 -14.53 -12.86
CA LEU A 124 -8.98 -15.30 -14.01
C LEU A 124 -7.44 -15.45 -14.03
N GLU A 125 -6.69 -14.41 -13.67
CA GLU A 125 -5.24 -14.49 -13.55
C GLU A 125 -4.81 -15.47 -12.45
N LEU A 126 -5.44 -15.43 -11.28
CA LEU A 126 -5.13 -16.37 -10.18
C LEU A 126 -5.51 -17.82 -10.53
N LEU A 127 -6.60 -18.03 -11.27
CA LEU A 127 -6.94 -19.34 -11.82
C LEU A 127 -5.88 -19.80 -12.82
N SER A 128 -5.38 -18.91 -13.69
CA SER A 128 -4.31 -19.22 -14.65
C SER A 128 -2.96 -19.53 -13.99
N GLU A 129 -2.73 -19.02 -12.78
CA GLU A 129 -1.58 -19.36 -11.93
C GLU A 129 -1.75 -20.70 -11.19
N GLY A 130 -2.89 -21.39 -11.37
CA GLY A 130 -3.16 -22.73 -10.85
C GLY A 130 -3.76 -22.77 -9.44
N LEU A 131 -4.37 -21.68 -8.98
CA LEU A 131 -5.04 -21.64 -7.68
C LEU A 131 -6.49 -22.09 -7.81
N GLU A 132 -6.95 -22.83 -6.81
CA GLU A 132 -8.34 -23.28 -6.77
C GLU A 132 -9.28 -22.14 -6.32
N PRO A 133 -10.54 -22.14 -6.77
CA PRO A 133 -11.55 -21.13 -6.40
C PRO A 133 -11.67 -20.90 -4.88
N GLU A 134 -11.59 -21.97 -4.09
CA GLU A 134 -11.63 -21.92 -2.62
C GLU A 134 -10.44 -21.14 -2.05
N GLU A 135 -9.25 -21.29 -2.63
CA GLU A 135 -8.05 -20.55 -2.22
C GLU A 135 -8.16 -19.07 -2.59
N ILE A 136 -8.82 -18.77 -3.71
CA ILE A 136 -9.10 -17.39 -4.13
C ILE A 136 -10.10 -16.75 -3.16
N ILE A 137 -11.15 -17.46 -2.73
CA ILE A 137 -12.11 -16.98 -1.73
C ILE A 137 -11.44 -16.75 -0.37
N MET A 138 -10.60 -17.70 0.09
CA MET A 138 -9.82 -17.56 1.32
C MET A 138 -8.88 -16.33 1.31
N ARG A 139 -8.53 -15.82 0.13
CA ARG A 139 -7.72 -14.60 -0.07
C ARG A 139 -8.56 -13.33 -0.19
N GLY A 140 -9.83 -13.36 0.24
CA GLY A 140 -10.69 -12.18 0.40
C GLY A 140 -11.61 -11.86 -0.79
N PHE A 141 -11.70 -12.73 -1.80
CA PHE A 141 -12.69 -12.57 -2.88
C PHE A 141 -14.05 -13.15 -2.47
N SER A 142 -15.16 -12.50 -2.86
CA SER A 142 -16.50 -13.04 -2.55
C SER A 142 -16.81 -14.27 -3.40
N PHE A 143 -17.57 -15.20 -2.82
CA PHE A 143 -18.02 -16.41 -3.50
C PHE A 143 -18.77 -16.09 -4.81
N GLU A 144 -19.62 -15.05 -4.81
CA GLU A 144 -20.38 -14.63 -5.99
C GLU A 144 -19.44 -14.19 -7.12
N LYS A 145 -18.39 -13.41 -6.80
CA LYS A 145 -17.45 -12.89 -7.80
C LYS A 145 -16.56 -13.97 -8.39
N VAL A 146 -16.16 -14.95 -7.59
CA VAL A 146 -15.39 -16.11 -8.06
C VAL A 146 -16.25 -17.00 -8.96
N THR A 147 -17.50 -17.24 -8.56
CA THR A 147 -18.46 -18.01 -9.37
C THR A 147 -18.83 -17.31 -10.68
N GLU A 148 -19.01 -15.98 -10.67
CA GLU A 148 -19.25 -15.17 -11.88
C GLU A 148 -18.07 -15.19 -12.85
N ALA A 149 -16.83 -15.23 -12.36
CA ALA A 149 -15.65 -15.32 -13.21
C ALA A 149 -15.57 -16.68 -13.92
N LEU A 150 -15.85 -17.77 -13.21
CA LEU A 150 -15.84 -19.14 -13.75
C LEU A 150 -16.95 -19.38 -14.79
N LYS A 151 -18.14 -18.78 -14.60
CA LYS A 151 -19.29 -18.95 -15.50
C LYS A 151 -19.14 -18.29 -16.88
N ASN A 152 -18.23 -17.33 -17.01
CA ASN A 152 -18.05 -16.53 -18.22
C ASN A 152 -16.77 -16.89 -18.99
N ASP A 153 -16.10 -17.97 -18.60
CA ASP A 153 -14.92 -18.54 -19.28
C ASP A 153 -15.23 -19.91 -19.92
N SER A 154 -16.54 -20.22 -20.05
CA SER A 154 -17.11 -21.37 -20.77
C SER A 154 -17.81 -20.94 -22.05
#